data_AF-A0A7X0ZMB8-F1
#
_entry.id   AF-A0A7X0ZMB8-F1
#
_cell.length_a   1.000
_cell.length_b   1.000
_cell.length_c   1.000
_cell.angle_alpha   90.00
_cell.angle_beta   90.00
_cell.angle_gamma   90.00
#
_symmetry.space_group_name_H-M   'P 1'
#
loop_
_entity.id
_entity.type
_entity.pdbx_description
1 polymer ?
#
loop_
_entity_poly.entity_id
_entity_poly.type
_entity_poly.pdbx_seq_one_letter_code
_entity_poly.pdbx_strand_id
1 'polypeptide(L)'
;MKQLTELSFNRGRTISNLEGLQYATNLQYLNANGGLGNDIRDISSLAHLTKLEFLYLSGNEHLSDIRVLTTMTGLKNFQADGCAIQQVPDLSALKQLEKLSLIRNQIQSADFAATVSPSIKELALGVNNISNASPLAGIHNAKIGLNVNHILDTSMLDWESNTIESYGQQITLPVQKTGPSQLTLANPVPSTRGEVLPPNLINDNGVYQEASHQFIWSSLPTQPTGTVSFSYKEYDEGGKYYYNGGRVTVPYEVVAAAPVTVRYVDTSGNTVAPETTLTGEYGTDYAAQAMAIPTYTLAETPQNATGTYTESAQTVTFVYEKAAAAAVTVHYESTAGKIIAPEEVLTGKLEATYTATAKTIPGYTLTKQPTNAQGTFTDTAQMVRFIYQATAGAPITVQYLDEAGNALLPETQLDGTFDDAYQAEAPTIAHYTLQKAPTNASGTFTLEPQTVTYRYARTQGESVTVSYVDTDGKTLSPDTLLTGAEGSAYHTATKEITGYHVLRITGQETGVYSTEPQQVTYIYQADTEQGPVVVPPAVPTPAEITPIKGLPTPSPTEEQPSPVTSFVSLQRNPRDVNDEAISDVHLYHVRQTLPATGDQATGWTVVLGGIFLTYGIYYWRKGKC
;
A
#
# COMPACT_ATOMS: atom_id res chain seq x y z
N MET A 1 21.03 -5.22 89.21
CA MET A 1 21.23 -5.26 87.74
C MET A 1 21.02 -6.65 87.15
N LYS A 2 21.89 -7.65 87.31
CA LYS A 2 21.75 -8.96 86.60
C LYS A 2 20.45 -9.77 86.84
N GLN A 3 19.68 -9.50 87.90
CA GLN A 3 18.35 -10.11 88.14
C GLN A 3 17.17 -9.23 87.70
N LEU A 4 17.41 -8.04 87.15
CA LEU A 4 16.37 -7.11 86.74
C LEU A 4 15.78 -7.56 85.40
N THR A 5 14.50 -7.95 85.39
CA THR A 5 13.73 -8.32 84.19
C THR A 5 12.82 -7.20 83.71
N GLU A 6 12.32 -6.36 84.61
CA GLU A 6 11.40 -5.27 84.30
C GLU A 6 11.85 -3.97 84.95
N LEU A 7 11.71 -2.86 84.23
CA LEU A 7 11.97 -1.52 84.74
C LEU A 7 10.94 -0.53 84.17
N SER A 8 10.30 0.23 85.05
CA SER A 8 9.43 1.35 84.68
C SER A 8 9.83 2.58 85.48
N PHE A 9 10.11 3.68 84.79
CA PHE A 9 10.36 4.97 85.44
C PHE A 9 9.02 5.63 85.76
N ASN A 10 8.79 5.94 87.04
CA ASN A 10 7.56 6.59 87.50
C ASN A 10 7.68 8.12 87.51
N ARG A 11 6.54 8.80 87.45
CA ARG A 11 6.46 10.27 87.45
C ARG A 11 7.25 10.89 88.61
N GLY A 12 7.99 11.96 88.31
CA GLY A 12 8.72 12.75 89.31
C GLY A 12 10.23 12.48 89.39
N ARG A 13 10.82 11.87 88.36
CA ARG A 13 12.29 11.86 88.16
C ARG A 13 12.60 12.35 86.74
N THR A 14 13.57 13.25 86.61
CA THR A 14 14.06 13.76 85.33
C THR A 14 15.23 12.90 84.83
N ILE A 15 14.93 11.77 84.18
CA ILE A 15 15.97 10.87 83.66
C ILE A 15 16.29 11.27 82.22
N SER A 16 17.57 11.51 81.94
CA SER A 16 18.08 11.91 80.61
C SER A 16 19.21 11.02 80.06
N ASN A 17 19.73 10.12 80.89
CA ASN A 17 20.75 9.13 80.54
C ASN A 17 20.32 7.75 81.10
N LEU A 18 20.58 6.69 80.34
CA LEU A 18 20.29 5.29 80.68
C LEU A 18 21.54 4.49 81.14
N GLU A 19 22.68 5.16 81.30
CA GLU A 19 23.91 4.56 81.81
C GLU A 19 23.70 3.84 83.15
N GLY A 20 24.30 2.65 83.26
CA GLY A 20 24.04 1.65 84.28
C GLY A 20 23.14 0.51 83.77
N LEU A 21 22.26 0.76 82.79
CA LEU A 21 21.40 -0.29 82.22
C LEU A 21 22.16 -1.30 81.35
N GLN A 22 23.37 -1.00 80.85
CA GLN A 22 24.21 -1.98 80.15
C GLN A 22 24.54 -3.24 80.99
N TYR A 23 24.41 -3.14 82.33
CA TYR A 23 24.60 -4.26 83.26
C TYR A 23 23.32 -5.05 83.57
N ALA A 24 22.16 -4.66 83.02
CA ALA A 24 20.86 -5.30 83.20
C ALA A 24 20.59 -6.38 82.14
N THR A 25 21.55 -7.30 81.92
CA THR A 25 21.55 -8.28 80.80
C THR A 25 20.43 -9.33 80.80
N ASN A 26 19.42 -9.19 81.66
CA ASN A 26 18.19 -9.99 81.68
C ASN A 26 16.92 -9.12 81.59
N LEU A 27 17.04 -7.82 81.31
CA LEU A 27 15.92 -6.90 81.13
C LEU A 27 15.12 -7.30 79.89
N GLN A 28 13.81 -7.49 80.07
CA GLN A 28 12.80 -7.85 79.08
C GLN A 28 11.81 -6.70 78.83
N TYR A 29 11.60 -5.83 79.83
CA TYR A 29 10.69 -4.68 79.75
C TYR A 29 11.37 -3.41 80.23
N LEU A 30 11.33 -2.34 79.41
CA LEU A 30 11.74 -0.99 79.79
C LEU A 30 10.66 0.03 79.38
N ASN A 31 10.04 0.67 80.37
CA ASN A 31 9.23 1.86 80.17
C ASN A 31 9.96 3.09 80.70
N ALA A 32 10.30 4.00 79.78
CA ALA A 32 11.03 5.23 80.05
C ALA A 32 10.45 6.42 79.24
N ASN A 33 9.14 6.41 79.02
CA ASN A 33 8.42 7.47 78.30
C ASN A 33 8.69 8.88 78.87
N GLY A 34 8.88 9.87 77.99
CA GLY A 34 9.19 11.26 78.37
C GLY A 34 8.02 11.97 79.05
N GLY A 35 6.77 11.58 78.76
CA GLY A 35 5.54 12.04 79.44
C GLY A 35 5.44 11.70 80.93
N LEU A 36 6.51 11.15 81.53
CA LEU A 36 6.68 10.89 82.96
C LEU A 36 7.69 11.87 83.61
N GLY A 37 8.26 12.79 82.82
CA GLY A 37 9.27 13.78 83.22
C GLY A 37 10.68 13.47 82.68
N ASN A 38 10.84 12.46 81.82
CA ASN A 38 12.12 12.06 81.24
C ASN A 38 12.44 12.85 79.97
N ASP A 39 13.73 12.97 79.66
CA ASP A 39 14.25 13.56 78.41
C ASP A 39 15.51 12.81 77.98
N ILE A 40 15.32 11.52 77.67
CA ILE A 40 16.38 10.60 77.25
C ILE A 40 16.78 10.92 75.82
N ARG A 41 18.05 11.27 75.62
CA ARG A 41 18.58 11.69 74.32
C ARG A 41 19.48 10.65 73.65
N ASP A 42 20.01 9.71 74.44
CA ASP A 42 20.83 8.60 73.99
C ASP A 42 20.38 7.29 74.66
N ILE A 43 20.34 6.23 73.85
CA ILE A 43 19.98 4.86 74.21
C ILE A 43 21.09 3.85 73.85
N SER A 44 22.30 4.32 73.51
CA SER A 44 23.49 3.51 73.20
C SER A 44 23.82 2.47 74.29
N SER A 45 23.57 2.79 75.56
CA SER A 45 23.75 1.90 76.71
C SER A 45 22.83 0.66 76.70
N LEU A 46 21.83 0.60 75.82
CA LEU A 46 20.96 -0.56 75.63
C LEU A 46 21.51 -1.59 74.60
N ALA A 47 22.62 -1.29 73.91
CA ALA A 47 23.16 -2.06 72.76
C ALA A 47 23.51 -3.54 73.01
N HIS A 48 23.46 -4.01 74.26
CA HIS A 48 23.76 -5.39 74.64
C HIS A 48 22.59 -6.08 75.35
N LEU A 49 21.42 -5.43 75.41
CA LEU A 49 20.20 -5.94 76.03
C LEU A 49 19.37 -6.75 75.03
N THR A 50 19.98 -7.78 74.44
CA THR A 50 19.37 -8.63 73.39
C THR A 50 18.14 -9.42 73.84
N LYS A 51 17.84 -9.42 75.14
CA LYS A 51 16.63 -9.99 75.76
C LYS A 51 15.48 -9.00 75.94
N LEU A 52 15.67 -7.72 75.61
CA LEU A 52 14.63 -6.71 75.76
C LEU A 52 13.53 -6.93 74.73
N GLU A 53 12.32 -7.23 75.19
CA GLU A 53 11.16 -7.52 74.34
C GLU A 53 10.25 -6.29 74.17
N PHE A 54 10.17 -5.43 75.18
CA PHE A 54 9.33 -4.23 75.22
C PHE A 54 10.17 -3.00 75.56
N LEU A 55 10.16 -1.99 74.69
CA LEU A 55 10.87 -0.72 74.87
C LEU A 55 9.94 0.46 74.55
N TYR A 56 9.61 1.24 75.57
CA TYR A 56 8.75 2.41 75.47
C TYR A 56 9.54 3.69 75.83
N LEU A 57 9.68 4.57 74.83
CA LEU A 57 10.42 5.84 74.88
C LEU A 57 9.57 7.04 74.41
N SER A 58 8.26 6.86 74.16
CA SER A 58 7.40 7.90 73.61
C SER A 58 7.37 9.17 74.49
N GLY A 59 7.50 10.33 73.85
CA GLY A 59 7.54 11.67 74.46
C GLY A 59 8.92 12.14 74.93
N ASN A 60 10.01 11.40 74.65
CA ASN A 60 11.36 11.92 74.85
C ASN A 60 11.72 12.84 73.67
N GLU A 61 11.30 14.11 73.72
CA GLU A 61 11.24 15.01 72.55
C GLU A 61 12.59 15.29 71.87
N HIS A 62 13.73 15.03 72.54
CA HIS A 62 15.08 15.16 71.98
C HIS A 62 15.73 13.84 71.52
N LEU A 63 15.05 12.69 71.60
CA LEU A 63 15.56 11.42 71.08
C LEU A 63 15.48 11.39 69.55
N SER A 64 16.62 11.29 68.87
CA SER A 64 16.70 11.27 67.40
C SER A 64 17.42 10.05 66.82
N ASP A 65 18.41 9.50 67.53
CA ASP A 65 19.17 8.32 67.09
C ASP A 65 18.64 7.03 67.71
N ILE A 66 18.10 6.17 66.86
CA ILE A 66 17.61 4.83 67.23
C ILE A 66 18.42 3.69 66.58
N ARG A 67 19.63 3.97 66.05
CA ARG A 67 20.48 2.94 65.38
C ARG A 67 20.84 1.76 66.30
N VAL A 68 20.79 1.94 67.62
CA VAL A 68 21.02 0.86 68.59
C VAL A 68 20.05 -0.32 68.41
N LEU A 69 18.84 -0.09 67.91
CA LEU A 69 17.80 -1.13 67.74
C LEU A 69 18.30 -2.32 66.91
N THR A 70 19.19 -2.08 65.94
CA THR A 70 19.87 -3.11 65.11
C THR A 70 20.48 -4.26 65.92
N THR A 71 20.86 -4.02 67.18
CA THR A 71 21.45 -5.01 68.10
C THR A 71 20.42 -5.76 68.95
N MET A 72 19.17 -5.27 69.01
CA MET A 72 18.17 -5.65 70.00
C MET A 72 17.27 -6.78 69.48
N THR A 73 17.88 -7.90 69.10
CA THR A 73 17.23 -9.00 68.34
C THR A 73 16.03 -9.68 69.00
N GLY A 74 15.82 -9.50 70.31
CA GLY A 74 14.66 -10.00 71.05
C GLY A 74 13.45 -9.05 71.09
N LEU A 75 13.56 -7.86 70.49
CA LEU A 75 12.55 -6.81 70.61
C LEU A 75 11.29 -7.13 69.81
N LYS A 76 10.13 -7.05 70.49
CA LYS A 76 8.80 -7.35 69.96
C LYS A 76 7.92 -6.11 69.81
N ASN A 77 8.13 -5.10 70.65
CA ASN A 77 7.33 -3.89 70.70
C ASN A 77 8.23 -2.68 71.00
N PHE A 78 8.32 -1.76 70.03
CA PHE A 78 9.03 -0.48 70.18
C PHE A 78 8.06 0.68 69.98
N GLN A 79 8.09 1.65 70.90
CA GLN A 79 7.31 2.89 70.78
C GLN A 79 8.19 4.08 71.14
N ALA A 80 8.33 5.02 70.21
CA ALA A 80 9.07 6.28 70.38
C ALA A 80 8.30 7.42 69.69
N ASP A 81 7.01 7.50 69.97
CA ASP A 81 6.13 8.55 69.45
C ASP A 81 6.52 9.91 70.03
N GLY A 82 6.36 10.99 69.27
CA GLY A 82 6.58 12.33 69.76
C GLY A 82 8.03 12.69 70.05
N CYS A 83 8.98 12.00 69.43
CA CYS A 83 10.42 12.23 69.55
C CYS A 83 10.95 13.07 68.37
N ALA A 84 12.27 13.09 68.14
CA ALA A 84 12.93 13.82 67.05
C ALA A 84 13.54 12.88 66.00
N ILE A 85 12.95 11.70 65.79
CA ILE A 85 13.49 10.67 64.88
C ILE A 85 13.26 11.09 63.43
N GLN A 86 14.34 11.18 62.65
CA GLN A 86 14.30 11.53 61.22
C GLN A 86 14.59 10.33 60.30
N GLN A 87 15.30 9.33 60.82
CA GLN A 87 15.77 8.16 60.08
C GLN A 87 15.60 6.91 60.94
N VAL A 88 15.11 5.83 60.33
CA VAL A 88 14.98 4.51 60.95
C VAL A 88 16.06 3.62 60.32
N PRO A 89 16.85 2.87 61.12
CA PRO A 89 17.85 1.95 60.58
C PRO A 89 17.20 0.75 59.86
N ASP A 90 18.00 -0.04 59.15
CA ASP A 90 17.62 -1.40 58.76
C ASP A 90 17.24 -2.23 60.01
N LEU A 91 16.04 -2.81 60.03
CA LEU A 91 15.50 -3.57 61.16
C LEU A 91 15.46 -5.09 60.90
N SER A 92 16.11 -5.59 59.83
CA SER A 92 16.12 -7.02 59.44
C SER A 92 16.68 -7.99 60.49
N ALA A 93 17.39 -7.48 61.50
CA ALA A 93 17.84 -8.23 62.67
C ALA A 93 16.74 -8.46 63.73
N LEU A 94 15.70 -7.62 63.78
CA LEU A 94 14.63 -7.64 64.79
C LEU A 94 13.48 -8.56 64.33
N LYS A 95 13.78 -9.83 64.04
CA LYS A 95 12.84 -10.81 63.45
C LYS A 95 11.65 -11.22 64.34
N GLN A 96 11.49 -10.58 65.50
CA GLN A 96 10.37 -10.75 66.42
C GLN A 96 9.53 -9.46 66.57
N LEU A 97 9.87 -8.38 65.85
CA LEU A 97 9.20 -7.09 65.99
C LEU A 97 7.77 -7.17 65.44
N GLU A 98 6.80 -7.20 66.35
CA GLU A 98 5.37 -7.25 66.07
C GLU A 98 4.72 -5.87 66.07
N LYS A 99 5.27 -4.92 66.84
CA LYS A 99 4.77 -3.54 66.95
C LYS A 99 5.88 -2.50 66.87
N LEU A 100 5.68 -1.50 66.00
CA LEU A 100 6.54 -0.35 65.83
C LEU A 100 5.69 0.93 65.77
N SER A 101 5.83 1.80 66.77
CA SER A 101 5.13 3.09 66.84
C SER A 101 6.12 4.26 66.85
N LEU A 102 6.04 5.10 65.83
CA LEU A 102 6.89 6.28 65.60
C LEU A 102 6.03 7.50 65.23
N ILE A 103 4.83 7.61 65.80
CA ILE A 103 3.86 8.68 65.51
C ILE A 103 4.45 10.05 65.93
N ARG A 104 4.17 11.15 65.23
CA ARG A 104 4.64 12.51 65.58
C ARG A 104 6.17 12.60 65.66
N ASN A 105 6.85 12.13 64.61
CA ASN A 105 8.31 12.26 64.42
C ASN A 105 8.58 13.08 63.14
N GLN A 106 9.77 12.94 62.54
CA GLN A 106 10.24 13.73 61.39
C GLN A 106 10.72 12.82 60.23
N ILE A 107 10.20 11.59 60.18
CA ILE A 107 10.63 10.53 59.26
C ILE A 107 10.21 10.89 57.83
N GLN A 108 11.15 10.80 56.88
CA GLN A 108 10.92 11.13 55.46
C GLN A 108 10.84 9.90 54.55
N SER A 109 11.49 8.80 54.92
CA SER A 109 11.44 7.55 54.17
C SER A 109 10.93 6.39 55.02
N ALA A 110 10.20 5.48 54.36
CA ALA A 110 9.70 4.24 54.92
C ALA A 110 10.53 3.00 54.49
N ASP A 111 11.73 3.16 53.91
CA ASP A 111 12.52 2.04 53.33
C ASP A 111 12.73 0.85 54.29
N PHE A 112 12.82 1.11 55.60
CA PHE A 112 12.90 0.08 56.64
C PHE A 112 11.67 -0.86 56.68
N ALA A 113 10.52 -0.48 56.12
CA ALA A 113 9.29 -1.26 56.10
C ALA A 113 9.49 -2.64 55.44
N ALA A 114 10.29 -2.69 54.37
CA ALA A 114 10.68 -3.93 53.70
C ALA A 114 11.51 -4.88 54.60
N THR A 115 12.10 -4.38 55.69
CA THR A 115 12.95 -5.14 56.62
C THR A 115 12.21 -5.72 57.82
N VAL A 116 10.96 -5.30 58.09
CA VAL A 116 10.12 -5.76 59.22
C VAL A 116 8.97 -6.69 58.81
N SER A 117 8.76 -6.90 57.50
CA SER A 117 7.85 -7.93 57.01
C SER A 117 8.50 -9.33 57.13
N PRO A 118 7.76 -10.39 57.51
CA PRO A 118 6.33 -10.45 57.84
C PRO A 118 6.05 -10.49 59.35
N SER A 119 6.98 -10.10 60.23
CA SER A 119 6.74 -10.17 61.69
C SER A 119 5.84 -9.04 62.20
N ILE A 120 5.85 -7.89 61.53
CA ILE A 120 5.11 -6.70 61.92
C ILE A 120 3.59 -6.90 61.81
N LYS A 121 2.87 -6.53 62.88
CA LYS A 121 1.40 -6.60 63.00
C LYS A 121 0.79 -5.22 63.23
N GLU A 122 1.56 -4.27 63.74
CA GLU A 122 1.15 -2.87 63.92
C GLU A 122 2.33 -1.93 63.64
N LEU A 123 2.20 -1.11 62.59
CA LEU A 123 3.18 -0.13 62.13
C LEU A 123 2.54 1.26 62.10
N ALA A 124 2.85 2.11 63.08
CA ALA A 124 2.25 3.44 63.20
C ALA A 124 3.28 4.55 62.90
N LEU A 125 3.09 5.20 61.75
CA LEU A 125 3.96 6.24 61.17
C LEU A 125 3.20 7.56 60.92
N GLY A 126 2.01 7.73 61.49
CA GLY A 126 1.22 8.94 61.34
C GLY A 126 1.90 10.19 61.92
N VAL A 127 1.61 11.36 61.37
CA VAL A 127 2.25 12.64 61.71
C VAL A 127 3.78 12.54 61.51
N ASN A 128 4.18 12.32 60.27
CA ASN A 128 5.58 12.32 59.80
C ASN A 128 5.66 13.05 58.44
N ASN A 129 6.83 13.02 57.80
CA ASN A 129 7.11 13.71 56.54
C ASN A 129 7.23 12.74 55.34
N ILE A 130 6.63 11.54 55.41
CA ILE A 130 6.77 10.49 54.38
C ILE A 130 6.00 10.92 53.12
N SER A 131 6.63 10.83 51.95
CA SER A 131 5.98 11.11 50.65
C SER A 131 5.81 9.89 49.74
N ASN A 132 6.62 8.83 49.97
CA ASN A 132 6.59 7.59 49.19
C ASN A 132 6.17 6.41 50.07
N ALA A 133 5.02 5.79 49.76
CA ALA A 133 4.51 4.63 50.46
C ALA A 133 4.98 3.28 49.87
N SER A 134 5.63 3.27 48.71
CA SER A 134 6.03 2.04 47.99
C SER A 134 6.79 1.00 48.83
N PRO A 135 7.69 1.38 49.78
CA PRO A 135 8.36 0.41 50.64
C PRO A 135 7.44 -0.43 51.56
N LEU A 136 6.19 0.00 51.77
CA LEU A 136 5.20 -0.72 52.58
C LEU A 136 4.40 -1.76 51.76
N ALA A 137 4.53 -1.80 50.43
CA ALA A 137 3.74 -2.67 49.55
C ALA A 137 3.87 -4.18 49.85
N GLY A 138 5.01 -4.60 50.43
CA GLY A 138 5.28 -5.99 50.85
C GLY A 138 4.94 -6.29 52.32
N ILE A 139 4.18 -5.43 53.01
CA ILE A 139 3.60 -5.71 54.32
C ILE A 139 2.19 -6.27 54.12
N HIS A 140 1.87 -7.35 54.84
CA HIS A 140 0.59 -8.06 54.74
C HIS A 140 0.09 -8.42 56.16
N ASN A 141 -1.23 -8.49 56.35
CA ASN A 141 -1.88 -8.86 57.62
C ASN A 141 -1.58 -7.93 58.82
N ALA A 142 -1.21 -6.67 58.56
CA ALA A 142 -0.83 -5.69 59.57
C ALA A 142 -1.82 -4.52 59.67
N LYS A 143 -1.73 -3.76 60.78
CA LYS A 143 -2.33 -2.43 60.92
C LYS A 143 -1.30 -1.37 60.57
N ILE A 144 -1.60 -0.49 59.63
CA ILE A 144 -0.65 0.50 59.10
C ILE A 144 -1.22 1.91 59.22
N GLY A 145 -0.68 2.71 60.14
CA GLY A 145 -1.06 4.12 60.31
C GLY A 145 -0.12 5.03 59.52
N LEU A 146 -0.63 5.67 58.46
CA LEU A 146 0.07 6.64 57.60
C LEU A 146 -0.55 8.03 57.65
N ASN A 147 -1.56 8.24 58.50
CA ASN A 147 -2.35 9.46 58.61
C ASN A 147 -1.48 10.72 58.82
N VAL A 148 -1.80 11.83 58.14
CA VAL A 148 -1.04 13.09 58.20
C VAL A 148 0.44 12.89 57.84
N ASN A 149 0.70 12.61 56.56
CA ASN A 149 2.01 12.61 55.92
C ASN A 149 1.93 13.45 54.62
N HIS A 150 2.84 13.24 53.66
CA HIS A 150 2.88 13.90 52.34
C HIS A 150 2.62 12.91 51.17
N ILE A 151 1.94 11.80 51.45
CA ILE A 151 1.76 10.69 50.50
C ILE A 151 0.64 11.03 49.51
N LEU A 152 0.96 11.03 48.21
CA LEU A 152 -0.01 11.23 47.13
C LEU A 152 -0.67 9.92 46.68
N ASP A 153 0.13 8.87 46.52
CA ASP A 153 -0.29 7.56 46.02
C ASP A 153 -0.15 6.50 47.12
N THR A 154 -1.22 5.71 47.29
CA THR A 154 -1.29 4.54 48.19
C THR A 154 -1.87 3.31 47.50
N SER A 155 -2.10 3.36 46.19
CA SER A 155 -2.70 2.28 45.39
C SER A 155 -1.81 1.03 45.31
N MET A 156 -0.50 1.17 45.55
CA MET A 156 0.45 0.06 45.58
C MET A 156 0.46 -0.74 46.90
N LEU A 157 -0.31 -0.32 47.90
CA LEU A 157 -0.39 -1.01 49.19
C LEU A 157 -1.39 -2.17 49.13
N ASP A 158 -1.14 -3.24 49.88
CA ASP A 158 -2.12 -4.30 50.06
C ASP A 158 -3.25 -3.83 50.98
N TRP A 159 -4.32 -3.32 50.38
CA TRP A 159 -5.56 -2.93 51.06
C TRP A 159 -6.51 -4.11 51.36
N GLU A 160 -6.19 -5.34 50.92
CA GLU A 160 -7.04 -6.51 51.13
C GLU A 160 -6.70 -7.24 52.45
N SER A 161 -5.42 -7.39 52.79
CA SER A 161 -4.99 -8.08 54.02
C SER A 161 -4.67 -7.14 55.18
N ASN A 162 -4.35 -5.87 54.92
CA ASN A 162 -4.01 -4.90 55.96
C ASN A 162 -5.22 -4.06 56.40
N THR A 163 -5.13 -3.45 57.59
CA THR A 163 -5.97 -2.31 57.98
C THR A 163 -5.15 -1.04 57.89
N ILE A 164 -5.38 -0.22 56.86
CA ILE A 164 -4.56 0.97 56.58
C ILE A 164 -5.36 2.26 56.85
N GLU A 165 -4.77 3.21 57.56
CA GLU A 165 -5.31 4.55 57.79
C GLU A 165 -4.35 5.60 57.21
N SER A 166 -4.67 6.16 56.04
CA SER A 166 -3.84 7.12 55.30
C SER A 166 -4.46 8.52 55.21
N TYR A 167 -5.46 8.85 56.02
CA TYR A 167 -6.17 10.14 55.94
C TYR A 167 -5.35 11.37 56.37
N GLY A 168 -5.71 12.54 55.84
CA GLY A 168 -5.16 13.84 56.24
C GLY A 168 -3.85 14.25 55.56
N GLN A 169 -3.46 13.58 54.47
CA GLN A 169 -2.23 13.89 53.71
C GLN A 169 -2.18 15.36 53.28
N GLN A 170 -0.99 15.96 53.29
CA GLN A 170 -0.73 17.32 52.82
C GLN A 170 0.26 17.28 51.64
N ILE A 171 -0.26 17.26 50.41
CA ILE A 171 0.54 17.18 49.20
C ILE A 171 0.73 18.59 48.63
N THR A 172 1.94 18.90 48.19
CA THR A 172 2.24 20.07 47.34
C THR A 172 2.85 19.56 46.04
N LEU A 173 2.21 19.86 44.91
CA LEU A 173 2.73 19.49 43.59
C LEU A 173 3.87 20.43 43.16
N PRO A 174 4.70 20.03 42.16
CA PRO A 174 5.57 20.96 41.46
C PRO A 174 4.80 22.15 40.86
N VAL A 175 5.49 23.26 40.60
CA VAL A 175 4.89 24.46 40.00
C VAL A 175 4.35 24.15 38.60
N GLN A 176 3.07 24.44 38.38
CA GLN A 176 2.40 24.28 37.08
C GLN A 176 2.50 25.58 36.28
N LYS A 177 3.07 25.53 35.07
CA LYS A 177 3.09 26.69 34.16
C LYS A 177 1.76 26.81 33.41
N THR A 178 1.27 28.03 33.25
CA THR A 178 -0.07 28.29 32.71
C THR A 178 -0.14 29.60 31.90
N GLY A 179 -1.09 29.66 30.97
CA GLY A 179 -1.59 30.92 30.41
C GLY A 179 -2.40 31.72 31.45
N PRO A 180 -2.62 33.03 31.22
CA PRO A 180 -3.38 33.89 32.13
C PRO A 180 -4.87 33.59 32.24
N SER A 181 -5.51 32.97 31.23
CA SER A 181 -6.97 32.76 31.22
C SER A 181 -7.42 31.57 32.08
N GLN A 182 -6.67 30.46 32.11
CA GLN A 182 -7.03 29.29 32.92
C GLN A 182 -5.83 28.36 33.18
N LEU A 183 -5.79 27.79 34.39
CA LEU A 183 -4.95 26.62 34.72
C LEU A 183 -5.78 25.34 34.55
N THR A 184 -5.25 24.38 33.78
CA THR A 184 -5.79 23.02 33.67
C THR A 184 -4.81 22.02 34.27
N LEU A 185 -5.31 21.05 35.04
CA LEU A 185 -4.52 19.99 35.67
C LEU A 185 -5.23 18.64 35.55
N ALA A 186 -4.58 17.64 34.95
CA ALA A 186 -5.06 16.25 35.02
C ALA A 186 -4.97 15.75 36.47
N ASN A 187 -6.01 15.07 36.96
CA ASN A 187 -6.10 14.64 38.35
C ASN A 187 -5.02 13.60 38.71
N PRO A 188 -4.08 13.92 39.62
CA PRO A 188 -2.95 13.05 39.93
C PRO A 188 -3.21 12.10 41.11
N VAL A 189 -4.46 12.04 41.63
CA VAL A 189 -4.80 11.23 42.80
C VAL A 189 -5.42 9.89 42.36
N PRO A 190 -4.73 8.75 42.58
CA PRO A 190 -5.35 7.44 42.45
C PRO A 190 -6.18 7.10 43.70
N SER A 191 -7.20 6.26 43.52
CA SER A 191 -7.89 5.54 44.57
C SER A 191 -7.01 4.40 45.10
N THR A 192 -7.44 3.75 46.18
CA THR A 192 -6.83 2.50 46.67
C THR A 192 -6.82 1.37 45.65
N ARG A 193 -7.64 1.47 44.59
CA ARG A 193 -7.75 0.50 43.49
C ARG A 193 -6.96 0.92 42.24
N GLY A 194 -6.25 2.06 42.27
CA GLY A 194 -5.47 2.58 41.14
C GLY A 194 -6.30 3.32 40.06
N GLU A 195 -7.61 3.46 40.26
CA GLU A 195 -8.49 4.28 39.41
C GLU A 195 -8.32 5.77 39.76
N VAL A 196 -8.70 6.70 38.88
CA VAL A 196 -8.63 8.14 39.22
C VAL A 196 -9.70 8.48 40.27
N LEU A 197 -9.31 9.03 41.42
CA LEU A 197 -10.21 9.35 42.53
C LEU A 197 -10.78 10.78 42.39
N PRO A 198 -12.10 10.98 42.23
CA PRO A 198 -12.69 12.31 42.12
C PRO A 198 -12.50 13.17 43.38
N PRO A 199 -12.46 14.51 43.25
CA PRO A 199 -12.29 15.42 44.38
C PRO A 199 -13.52 15.48 45.29
N ASN A 200 -13.30 15.45 46.61
CA ASN A 200 -14.32 15.70 47.63
C ASN A 200 -14.68 17.20 47.73
N LEU A 201 -13.72 18.10 47.48
CA LEU A 201 -13.93 19.54 47.43
C LEU A 201 -12.80 20.20 46.63
N ILE A 202 -13.17 21.13 45.75
CA ILE A 202 -12.27 21.98 44.98
C ILE A 202 -12.36 23.39 45.57
N ASN A 203 -11.21 24.02 45.83
CA ASN A 203 -11.17 25.40 46.32
C ASN A 203 -10.93 26.36 45.15
N ASP A 204 -10.83 27.65 45.46
CA ASP A 204 -10.31 28.68 44.54
C ASP A 204 -11.17 28.84 43.26
N ASN A 205 -12.45 28.46 43.34
CA ASN A 205 -13.46 28.40 42.27
C ASN A 205 -13.12 27.43 41.11
N GLY A 206 -12.33 26.40 41.37
CA GLY A 206 -12.05 25.36 40.38
C GLY A 206 -13.25 24.46 40.08
N VAL A 207 -13.29 23.92 38.87
CA VAL A 207 -14.28 22.94 38.38
C VAL A 207 -13.55 21.65 38.03
N TYR A 208 -14.18 20.50 38.28
CA TYR A 208 -13.68 19.20 37.83
C TYR A 208 -14.55 18.68 36.68
N GLN A 209 -13.90 18.27 35.60
CA GLN A 209 -14.54 17.64 34.44
C GLN A 209 -14.37 16.12 34.54
N GLU A 210 -15.44 15.43 34.94
CA GLU A 210 -15.42 13.98 35.16
C GLU A 210 -14.98 13.21 33.90
N ALA A 211 -15.49 13.59 32.73
CA ALA A 211 -15.24 12.88 31.46
C ALA A 211 -13.81 13.02 30.90
N SER A 212 -13.01 13.95 31.42
CA SER A 212 -11.59 14.16 31.06
C SER A 212 -10.65 13.99 32.25
N HIS A 213 -11.19 13.75 33.45
CA HIS A 213 -10.49 13.73 34.74
C HIS A 213 -9.60 14.97 34.98
N GLN A 214 -10.05 16.16 34.54
CA GLN A 214 -9.28 17.41 34.64
C GLN A 214 -9.92 18.40 35.63
N PHE A 215 -9.07 19.04 36.44
CA PHE A 215 -9.39 20.29 37.13
C PHE A 215 -9.16 21.48 36.20
N ILE A 216 -10.02 22.48 36.26
CA ILE A 216 -9.90 23.75 35.54
C ILE A 216 -10.17 24.91 36.49
N TRP A 217 -9.25 25.88 36.54
CA TRP A 217 -9.41 27.15 37.26
C TRP A 217 -9.35 28.32 36.27
N SER A 218 -10.50 28.74 35.75
CA SER A 218 -10.65 29.85 34.78
C SER A 218 -10.77 31.25 35.42
N SER A 219 -10.36 31.39 36.68
CA SER A 219 -10.45 32.65 37.46
C SER A 219 -9.19 32.84 38.31
N LEU A 220 -8.03 32.66 37.68
CA LEU A 220 -6.74 32.86 38.34
C LEU A 220 -6.59 34.33 38.79
N PRO A 221 -6.12 34.57 40.03
CA PRO A 221 -5.62 35.88 40.43
C PRO A 221 -4.61 36.44 39.43
N THR A 222 -4.69 37.74 39.15
CA THR A 222 -3.84 38.48 38.18
C THR A 222 -2.36 38.62 38.61
N GLN A 223 -1.89 37.77 39.52
CA GLN A 223 -0.51 37.71 39.98
C GLN A 223 0.27 36.71 39.12
N PRO A 224 1.57 36.94 38.86
CA PRO A 224 2.38 36.03 38.03
C PRO A 224 2.59 34.66 38.68
N THR A 225 2.35 34.52 39.98
CA THR A 225 2.44 33.26 40.73
C THR A 225 1.32 33.15 41.75
N GLY A 226 0.84 31.95 42.02
CA GLY A 226 -0.12 31.71 43.09
C GLY A 226 -0.23 30.23 43.47
N THR A 227 -1.27 29.90 44.22
CA THR A 227 -1.64 28.51 44.56
C THR A 227 -3.14 28.32 44.41
N VAL A 228 -3.55 27.21 43.82
CA VAL A 228 -4.91 26.68 43.94
C VAL A 228 -4.88 25.34 44.68
N SER A 229 -6.03 24.81 45.10
CA SER A 229 -6.06 23.57 45.88
C SER A 229 -7.36 22.78 45.77
N PHE A 230 -7.27 21.49 46.06
CA PHE A 230 -8.43 20.60 46.20
C PHE A 230 -8.19 19.59 47.33
N SER A 231 -9.21 18.80 47.64
CA SER A 231 -9.14 17.69 48.59
C SER A 231 -9.85 16.47 48.04
N TYR A 232 -9.36 15.29 48.41
CA TYR A 232 -9.93 13.99 48.06
C TYR A 232 -10.25 13.22 49.35
N LYS A 233 -11.22 12.32 49.28
CA LYS A 233 -11.56 11.40 50.35
C LYS A 233 -12.05 10.09 49.78
N GLU A 234 -11.66 9.01 50.44
CA GLU A 234 -12.10 7.65 50.15
C GLU A 234 -12.75 7.07 51.41
N TYR A 235 -13.78 6.26 51.20
CA TYR A 235 -14.59 5.64 52.23
C TYR A 235 -14.67 4.14 51.98
N ASP A 236 -14.97 3.36 53.02
CA ASP A 236 -15.31 1.95 52.88
C ASP A 236 -16.57 1.75 52.02
N GLU A 237 -16.82 0.51 51.57
CA GLU A 237 -17.98 0.20 50.72
C GLU A 237 -19.35 0.48 51.41
N GLY A 238 -19.34 0.70 52.73
CA GLY A 238 -20.49 1.17 53.51
C GLY A 238 -20.61 2.70 53.67
N GLY A 239 -19.68 3.51 53.15
CA GLY A 239 -19.68 4.97 53.24
C GLY A 239 -19.51 5.53 54.66
N LYS A 240 -18.98 4.74 55.58
CA LYS A 240 -19.02 4.94 57.03
C LYS A 240 -17.66 5.30 57.64
N TYR A 241 -16.58 4.74 57.10
CA TYR A 241 -15.21 4.90 57.58
C TYR A 241 -14.36 5.58 56.51
N TYR A 242 -13.96 6.82 56.81
CA TYR A 242 -13.02 7.61 56.02
C TYR A 242 -11.59 7.16 56.36
N TYR A 243 -10.94 6.42 55.46
CA TYR A 243 -9.61 5.83 55.71
C TYR A 243 -8.48 6.49 54.90
N ASN A 244 -8.74 6.95 53.68
CA ASN A 244 -7.78 7.61 52.78
C ASN A 244 -8.30 9.01 52.40
N GLY A 245 -7.39 9.99 52.29
CA GLY A 245 -7.75 11.34 51.93
C GLY A 245 -6.69 12.38 52.26
N GLY A 246 -6.79 13.55 51.64
CA GLY A 246 -5.81 14.61 51.81
C GLY A 246 -6.20 15.92 51.15
N ARG A 247 -5.32 16.91 51.29
CA ARG A 247 -5.36 18.18 50.56
C ARG A 247 -4.17 18.22 49.60
N VAL A 248 -4.45 18.55 48.34
CA VAL A 248 -3.45 18.80 47.31
C VAL A 248 -3.37 20.31 47.07
N THR A 249 -2.17 20.85 47.18
CA THR A 249 -1.85 22.25 46.87
C THR A 249 -1.09 22.29 45.54
N VAL A 250 -1.57 23.14 44.64
CA VAL A 250 -1.06 23.27 43.27
C VAL A 250 -0.50 24.69 43.11
N PRO A 251 0.81 24.90 43.32
CA PRO A 251 1.45 26.16 42.99
C PRO A 251 1.47 26.34 41.46
N TYR A 252 1.30 27.57 40.98
CA TYR A 252 1.31 27.89 39.55
C TYR A 252 2.12 29.15 39.23
N GLU A 253 2.59 29.22 37.99
CA GLU A 253 3.31 30.36 37.39
C GLU A 253 2.68 30.72 36.04
N VAL A 254 2.27 31.98 35.88
CA VAL A 254 1.70 32.52 34.64
C VAL A 254 2.83 32.95 33.73
N VAL A 255 2.99 32.28 32.59
CA VAL A 255 4.09 32.53 31.64
C VAL A 255 3.57 32.97 30.27
N ALA A 256 4.35 33.79 29.59
CA ALA A 256 4.08 34.18 28.21
C ALA A 256 4.51 33.07 27.25
N ALA A 257 3.66 32.76 26.27
CA ALA A 257 4.05 31.92 25.14
C ALA A 257 4.90 32.71 24.14
N ALA A 258 5.81 32.00 23.47
CA ALA A 258 6.43 32.46 22.25
C ALA A 258 5.52 32.19 21.03
N PRO A 259 5.61 33.00 19.96
CA PRO A 259 4.85 32.77 18.74
C PRO A 259 5.28 31.50 18.00
N VAL A 260 4.38 31.01 17.14
CA VAL A 260 4.64 29.93 16.19
C VAL A 260 4.74 30.52 14.79
N THR A 261 5.89 30.38 14.13
CA THR A 261 6.09 30.82 12.74
C THR A 261 5.73 29.69 11.78
N VAL A 262 4.87 29.97 10.80
CA VAL A 262 4.49 29.03 9.75
C VAL A 262 5.16 29.43 8.45
N ARG A 263 5.95 28.52 7.89
CA ARG A 263 6.76 28.71 6.69
C ARG A 263 6.23 27.84 5.56
N TYR A 264 6.34 28.34 4.32
CA TYR A 264 5.91 27.64 3.12
C TYR A 264 7.10 27.61 2.15
N VAL A 265 7.68 26.42 1.92
CA VAL A 265 8.92 26.26 1.14
C VAL A 265 8.77 25.23 0.03
N ASP A 266 9.59 25.32 -1.02
CA ASP A 266 9.72 24.25 -2.02
C ASP A 266 10.56 23.06 -1.49
N THR A 267 10.64 21.98 -2.27
CA THR A 267 11.49 20.81 -1.97
C THR A 267 13.00 21.08 -1.93
N SER A 268 13.44 22.32 -2.19
CA SER A 268 14.83 22.78 -2.05
C SER A 268 15.03 23.74 -0.87
N GLY A 269 13.96 24.05 -0.12
CA GLY A 269 13.97 24.96 1.03
C GLY A 269 13.75 26.45 0.69
N ASN A 270 13.47 26.81 -0.56
CA ASN A 270 13.19 28.20 -0.95
C ASN A 270 11.77 28.62 -0.53
N THR A 271 11.61 29.81 0.04
CA THR A 271 10.28 30.34 0.41
C THR A 271 9.39 30.56 -0.82
N VAL A 272 8.22 29.91 -0.86
CA VAL A 272 7.24 30.00 -1.97
C VAL A 272 6.01 30.86 -1.65
N ALA A 273 5.75 31.16 -0.38
CA ALA A 273 4.74 32.13 0.04
C ALA A 273 5.17 32.83 1.35
N PRO A 274 4.63 34.04 1.66
CA PRO A 274 4.97 34.77 2.88
C PRO A 274 4.71 33.95 4.15
N GLU A 275 5.65 34.00 5.08
CA GLU A 275 5.53 33.34 6.38
C GLU A 275 4.40 33.98 7.21
N THR A 276 3.65 33.18 7.96
CA THR A 276 2.61 33.66 8.88
C THR A 276 3.01 33.39 10.33
N THR A 277 2.36 34.05 11.28
CA THR A 277 2.66 33.93 12.71
C THR A 277 1.38 33.69 13.49
N LEU A 278 1.38 32.63 14.31
CA LEU A 278 0.30 32.30 15.23
C LEU A 278 0.71 32.70 16.65
N THR A 279 -0.25 33.19 17.43
CA THR A 279 -0.08 33.63 18.83
C THR A 279 -1.25 33.14 19.67
N GLY A 280 -0.95 32.65 20.88
CA GLY A 280 -1.94 32.20 21.86
C GLY A 280 -1.37 32.22 23.27
N GLU A 281 -2.05 31.58 24.22
CA GLU A 281 -1.59 31.48 25.60
C GLU A 281 -0.77 30.22 25.84
N TYR A 282 0.13 30.24 26.83
CA TYR A 282 0.93 29.06 27.17
C TYR A 282 0.03 27.85 27.48
N GLY A 283 0.31 26.72 26.83
CA GLY A 283 -0.41 25.47 27.01
C GLY A 283 -1.71 25.35 26.19
N THR A 284 -2.19 26.39 25.50
CA THR A 284 -3.33 26.23 24.57
C THR A 284 -2.87 25.67 23.22
N ASP A 285 -3.76 24.99 22.52
CA ASP A 285 -3.48 24.41 21.20
C ASP A 285 -3.32 25.47 20.09
N TYR A 286 -2.56 25.11 19.07
CA TYR A 286 -2.54 25.77 17.76
C TYR A 286 -2.77 24.77 16.63
N ALA A 287 -3.30 25.26 15.51
CA ALA A 287 -3.41 24.53 14.26
C ALA A 287 -2.94 25.44 13.11
N ALA A 288 -1.74 25.17 12.60
CA ALA A 288 -1.23 25.79 11.39
C ALA A 288 -1.87 25.14 10.15
N GLN A 289 -2.16 25.95 9.14
CA GLN A 289 -2.81 25.49 7.90
C GLN A 289 -1.89 25.69 6.70
N ALA A 290 -1.91 24.71 5.79
CA ALA A 290 -1.27 24.83 4.49
C ALA A 290 -1.94 25.94 3.67
N MET A 291 -1.14 26.82 3.07
CA MET A 291 -1.63 27.84 2.15
C MET A 291 -1.89 27.24 0.76
N ALA A 292 -2.92 27.73 0.06
CA ALA A 292 -3.08 27.46 -1.36
C ALA A 292 -2.17 28.40 -2.16
N ILE A 293 -1.16 27.84 -2.85
CA ILE A 293 -0.12 28.61 -3.55
C ILE A 293 -0.25 28.35 -5.05
N PRO A 294 -0.46 29.37 -5.90
CA PRO A 294 -0.50 29.19 -7.35
C PRO A 294 0.76 28.51 -7.89
N THR A 295 0.61 27.63 -8.89
CA THR A 295 1.68 26.81 -9.49
C THR A 295 2.29 25.70 -8.62
N TYR A 296 1.91 25.60 -7.34
CA TYR A 296 2.43 24.60 -6.40
C TYR A 296 1.34 23.66 -5.87
N THR A 297 1.72 22.42 -5.58
CA THR A 297 0.94 21.44 -4.82
C THR A 297 1.65 21.15 -3.49
N LEU A 298 0.86 20.88 -2.45
CA LEU A 298 1.41 20.51 -1.14
C LEU A 298 2.05 19.13 -1.21
N ALA A 299 3.33 19.02 -0.88
CA ALA A 299 4.08 17.77 -0.87
C ALA A 299 4.15 17.14 0.54
N GLU A 300 4.31 17.96 1.58
CA GLU A 300 4.41 17.48 2.97
C GLU A 300 3.71 18.41 3.96
N THR A 301 2.87 17.81 4.81
CA THR A 301 2.37 18.42 6.06
C THR A 301 3.27 17.98 7.20
N PRO A 302 3.93 18.91 7.93
CA PRO A 302 4.81 18.55 9.03
C PRO A 302 4.02 18.02 10.23
N GLN A 303 4.63 17.10 11.01
CA GLN A 303 3.97 16.50 12.18
C GLN A 303 3.55 17.54 13.24
N ASN A 304 4.27 18.67 13.36
CA ASN A 304 3.92 19.77 14.26
C ASN A 304 2.96 20.81 13.64
N ALA A 305 2.22 20.48 12.58
CA ALA A 305 1.15 21.34 12.08
C ALA A 305 0.07 21.62 13.15
N THR A 306 -0.11 20.71 14.10
CA THR A 306 -0.82 20.96 15.37
C THR A 306 0.13 20.74 16.57
N GLY A 307 -0.09 21.49 17.63
CA GLY A 307 0.71 21.43 18.86
C GLY A 307 0.22 22.44 19.90
N THR A 308 0.96 22.63 21.00
CA THR A 308 0.64 23.64 22.02
C THR A 308 1.65 24.80 22.00
N TYR A 309 1.19 25.99 22.37
CA TYR A 309 2.09 27.13 22.59
C TYR A 309 2.96 26.90 23.83
N THR A 310 4.26 27.19 23.72
CA THR A 310 5.24 27.04 24.80
C THR A 310 6.08 28.31 24.95
N GLU A 311 6.98 28.36 25.94
CA GLU A 311 7.94 29.46 26.12
C GLU A 311 8.99 29.55 25.00
N SER A 312 9.15 28.49 24.20
CA SER A 312 10.09 28.43 23.07
C SER A 312 9.38 28.71 21.75
N ALA A 313 9.96 29.58 20.92
CA ALA A 313 9.43 29.84 19.58
C ALA A 313 9.49 28.55 18.74
N GLN A 314 8.40 28.27 18.02
CA GLN A 314 8.25 27.06 17.21
C GLN A 314 8.14 27.42 15.74
N THR A 315 8.61 26.51 14.87
CA THR A 315 8.53 26.67 13.42
C THR A 315 7.78 25.49 12.82
N VAL A 316 6.69 25.76 12.13
CA VAL A 316 5.96 24.80 11.29
C VAL A 316 6.36 25.06 9.85
N THR A 317 6.79 24.05 9.10
CA THR A 317 7.22 24.21 7.70
C THR A 317 6.44 23.28 6.79
N PHE A 318 5.55 23.84 5.97
CA PHE A 318 4.87 23.10 4.90
C PHE A 318 5.77 23.06 3.66
N VAL A 319 5.96 21.86 3.10
CA VAL A 319 6.80 21.65 1.91
C VAL A 319 5.91 21.49 0.69
N TYR A 320 6.27 22.16 -0.40
CA TYR A 320 5.54 22.21 -1.65
C TYR A 320 6.40 21.74 -2.81
N GLU A 321 5.76 21.23 -3.85
CA GLU A 321 6.37 20.94 -5.14
C GLU A 321 5.65 21.72 -6.24
N LYS A 322 6.31 22.00 -7.38
CA LYS A 322 5.58 22.54 -8.53
C LYS A 322 4.54 21.54 -9.01
N ALA A 323 3.34 22.04 -9.29
CA ALA A 323 2.21 21.26 -9.76
C ALA A 323 2.53 20.50 -11.05
N ALA A 324 1.85 19.37 -11.26
CA ALA A 324 1.84 18.71 -12.55
C ALA A 324 1.28 19.65 -13.63
N ALA A 325 1.93 19.68 -14.79
CA ALA A 325 1.49 20.44 -15.94
C ALA A 325 0.52 19.62 -16.80
N ALA A 326 -0.15 20.30 -17.74
CA ALA A 326 -0.82 19.60 -18.83
C ALA A 326 0.22 18.97 -19.78
N ALA A 327 -0.15 17.84 -20.37
CA ALA A 327 0.75 17.09 -21.24
C ALA A 327 1.01 17.79 -22.58
N VAL A 328 2.12 17.41 -23.21
CA VAL A 328 2.49 17.83 -24.57
C VAL A 328 2.40 16.62 -25.49
N THR A 329 1.44 16.63 -26.41
CA THR A 329 1.23 15.52 -27.35
C THR A 329 1.98 15.76 -28.65
N VAL A 330 2.80 14.79 -29.07
CA VAL A 330 3.62 14.84 -30.28
C VAL A 330 2.97 14.00 -31.38
N HIS A 331 2.54 14.68 -32.44
CA HIS A 331 1.93 14.09 -33.63
C HIS A 331 2.93 13.92 -34.77
N TYR A 332 2.81 12.79 -35.45
CA TYR A 332 3.59 12.40 -36.63
C TYR A 332 2.63 12.18 -37.79
N GLU A 333 2.49 13.17 -38.67
CA GLU A 333 1.48 13.17 -39.74
C GLU A 333 2.08 13.43 -41.13
N SER A 334 1.43 12.87 -42.16
CA SER A 334 1.78 13.16 -43.55
C SER A 334 1.29 14.54 -43.99
N THR A 335 1.77 15.04 -45.13
CA THR A 335 1.24 16.24 -45.81
C THR A 335 -0.25 16.15 -46.16
N ALA A 336 -0.85 14.96 -46.11
CA ALA A 336 -2.29 14.73 -46.28
C ALA A 336 -3.05 14.61 -44.93
N GLY A 337 -2.38 14.79 -43.78
CA GLY A 337 -2.98 14.73 -42.44
C GLY A 337 -3.22 13.31 -41.90
N LYS A 338 -2.76 12.25 -42.59
CA LYS A 338 -2.79 10.88 -42.07
C LYS A 338 -1.76 10.75 -40.95
N ILE A 339 -2.13 10.18 -39.80
CA ILE A 339 -1.17 9.81 -38.74
C ILE A 339 -0.38 8.59 -39.21
N ILE A 340 0.95 8.69 -39.18
CA ILE A 340 1.88 7.71 -39.79
C ILE A 340 2.84 7.05 -38.79
N ALA A 341 2.85 7.49 -37.53
CA ALA A 341 3.50 6.81 -36.42
C ALA A 341 2.73 7.06 -35.11
N PRO A 342 2.86 6.20 -34.09
CA PRO A 342 2.25 6.42 -32.79
C PRO A 342 2.65 7.77 -32.18
N GLU A 343 1.66 8.45 -31.61
CA GLU A 343 1.85 9.69 -30.84
C GLU A 343 2.69 9.46 -29.58
N GLU A 344 3.26 10.53 -29.05
CA GLU A 344 3.98 10.52 -27.78
C GLU A 344 3.41 11.57 -26.84
N VAL A 345 3.27 11.23 -25.57
CA VAL A 345 2.72 12.11 -24.54
C VAL A 345 3.84 12.45 -23.57
N LEU A 346 4.40 13.65 -23.69
CA LEU A 346 5.39 14.15 -22.75
C LEU A 346 4.66 14.72 -21.52
N THR A 347 5.15 14.40 -20.33
CA THR A 347 4.61 14.89 -19.05
C THR A 347 5.71 15.52 -18.20
N GLY A 348 5.32 16.43 -17.31
CA GLY A 348 6.26 17.17 -16.47
C GLY A 348 5.58 18.07 -15.45
N LYS A 349 6.38 18.80 -14.68
CA LYS A 349 5.92 19.84 -13.76
C LYS A 349 5.87 21.20 -14.45
N LEU A 350 5.03 22.11 -13.93
CA LEU A 350 4.85 23.43 -14.51
C LEU A 350 6.19 24.18 -14.67
N GLU A 351 6.36 24.85 -15.80
CA GLU A 351 7.56 25.60 -16.21
C GLU A 351 8.83 24.76 -16.43
N ALA A 352 8.81 23.43 -16.24
CA ALA A 352 9.90 22.56 -16.64
C ALA A 352 10.03 22.52 -18.18
N THR A 353 11.23 22.30 -18.71
CA THR A 353 11.47 22.22 -20.15
C THR A 353 11.11 20.85 -20.73
N TYR A 354 10.61 20.84 -21.97
CA TYR A 354 10.44 19.64 -22.78
C TYR A 354 11.23 19.72 -24.09
N THR A 355 11.45 18.56 -24.71
CA THR A 355 11.97 18.44 -26.07
C THR A 355 11.30 17.26 -26.74
N ALA A 356 10.71 17.50 -27.91
CA ALA A 356 10.13 16.49 -28.79
C ALA A 356 11.04 16.30 -30.00
N THR A 357 11.25 15.06 -30.44
CA THR A 357 12.17 14.72 -31.53
C THR A 357 11.44 14.17 -32.74
N ALA A 358 11.93 14.47 -33.94
CA ALA A 358 11.45 13.82 -35.15
C ALA A 358 11.77 12.32 -35.13
N LYS A 359 10.90 11.50 -35.74
CA LYS A 359 11.11 10.05 -35.91
C LYS A 359 11.63 9.76 -37.32
N THR A 360 12.47 8.75 -37.44
CA THR A 360 12.71 8.11 -38.74
C THR A 360 11.53 7.17 -39.01
N ILE A 361 10.71 7.47 -40.01
CA ILE A 361 9.52 6.70 -40.35
C ILE A 361 9.75 6.09 -41.76
N PRO A 362 9.73 4.76 -41.92
CA PRO A 362 9.95 4.13 -43.23
C PRO A 362 8.98 4.67 -44.29
N GLY A 363 9.52 5.04 -45.45
CA GLY A 363 8.74 5.57 -46.57
C GLY A 363 8.26 7.02 -46.42
N TYR A 364 8.71 7.74 -45.38
CA TYR A 364 8.35 9.13 -45.16
C TYR A 364 9.59 9.99 -44.83
N THR A 365 9.71 11.15 -45.47
CA THR A 365 10.75 12.15 -45.21
C THR A 365 10.18 13.35 -44.46
N LEU A 366 10.87 13.83 -43.43
CA LEU A 366 10.44 15.01 -42.68
C LEU A 366 10.52 16.26 -43.58
N THR A 367 9.40 16.98 -43.73
CA THR A 367 9.33 18.22 -44.52
C THR A 367 9.12 19.47 -43.68
N LYS A 368 8.55 19.35 -42.48
CA LYS A 368 8.41 20.49 -41.55
C LYS A 368 8.57 20.07 -40.10
N GLN A 369 9.61 20.61 -39.47
CA GLN A 369 9.78 20.62 -38.02
C GLN A 369 8.95 21.77 -37.39
N PRO A 370 8.21 21.53 -36.29
CA PRO A 370 7.46 22.55 -35.59
C PRO A 370 8.38 23.47 -34.76
N THR A 371 7.99 24.75 -34.63
CA THR A 371 8.75 25.74 -33.84
C THR A 371 8.69 25.49 -32.34
N ASN A 372 7.64 24.83 -31.84
CA ASN A 372 7.51 24.37 -30.46
C ASN A 372 8.04 22.95 -30.23
N ALA A 373 8.99 22.47 -31.05
CA ALA A 373 9.69 21.20 -30.76
C ALA A 373 10.46 21.23 -29.42
N GLN A 374 10.78 22.42 -28.92
CA GLN A 374 11.29 22.67 -27.57
C GLN A 374 10.46 23.79 -26.93
N GLY A 375 10.25 23.71 -25.62
CA GLY A 375 9.43 24.68 -24.89
C GLY A 375 9.40 24.37 -23.38
N THR A 376 8.50 25.04 -22.67
CA THR A 376 8.18 24.75 -21.26
C THR A 376 6.78 24.19 -21.13
N PHE A 377 6.59 23.32 -20.14
CA PHE A 377 5.30 22.76 -19.76
C PHE A 377 4.37 23.83 -19.13
N THR A 378 3.11 23.84 -19.54
CA THR A 378 2.08 24.82 -19.14
C THR A 378 0.86 24.15 -18.49
N ASP A 379 -0.03 24.97 -17.92
CA ASP A 379 -1.35 24.57 -17.40
C ASP A 379 -2.31 24.13 -18.52
N THR A 380 -2.08 24.63 -19.72
CA THR A 380 -2.78 24.31 -20.97
C THR A 380 -2.02 23.23 -21.76
N ALA A 381 -2.73 22.24 -22.30
CA ALA A 381 -2.13 21.18 -23.10
C ALA A 381 -1.59 21.71 -24.43
N GLN A 382 -0.43 21.21 -24.86
CA GLN A 382 0.23 21.66 -26.10
C GLN A 382 0.30 20.53 -27.13
N MET A 383 0.23 20.87 -28.41
CA MET A 383 0.44 19.94 -29.52
C MET A 383 1.73 20.30 -30.26
N VAL A 384 2.63 19.33 -30.42
CA VAL A 384 3.82 19.41 -31.28
C VAL A 384 3.54 18.55 -32.51
N ARG A 385 3.78 19.07 -33.71
CA ARG A 385 3.35 18.42 -34.96
C ARG A 385 4.47 18.40 -36.00
N PHE A 386 5.02 17.21 -36.25
CA PHE A 386 6.01 16.97 -37.30
C PHE A 386 5.29 16.55 -38.59
N ILE A 387 5.54 17.28 -39.69
CA ILE A 387 4.97 16.95 -41.01
C ILE A 387 5.98 16.21 -41.85
N TYR A 388 5.54 15.11 -42.47
CA TYR A 388 6.35 14.29 -43.37
C TYR A 388 5.68 14.19 -44.75
N GLN A 389 6.47 13.93 -45.79
CA GLN A 389 5.99 13.62 -47.14
C GLN A 389 6.31 12.16 -47.45
N ALA A 390 5.40 11.45 -48.12
CA ALA A 390 5.66 10.10 -48.61
C ALA A 390 6.79 10.12 -49.65
N THR A 391 7.70 9.17 -49.60
CA THR A 391 8.67 8.94 -50.68
C THR A 391 7.96 8.33 -51.89
N ALA A 392 8.62 8.27 -53.05
CA ALA A 392 8.17 7.36 -54.11
C ALA A 392 8.05 5.93 -53.56
N GLY A 393 7.01 5.21 -53.97
CA GLY A 393 6.96 3.76 -53.82
C GLY A 393 7.87 3.09 -54.85
N ALA A 394 8.07 1.78 -54.71
CA ALA A 394 8.61 0.98 -55.79
C ALA A 394 7.52 0.78 -56.86
N PRO A 395 7.90 0.75 -58.16
CA PRO A 395 6.94 0.53 -59.24
C PRO A 395 6.31 -0.86 -59.14
N ILE A 396 5.06 -0.96 -59.59
CA ILE A 396 4.27 -2.19 -59.56
C ILE A 396 4.13 -2.74 -60.97
N THR A 397 4.70 -3.90 -61.22
CA THR A 397 4.72 -4.54 -62.55
C THR A 397 3.46 -5.38 -62.75
N VAL A 398 2.66 -5.04 -63.75
CA VAL A 398 1.44 -5.77 -64.11
C VAL A 398 1.70 -6.64 -65.33
N GLN A 399 1.50 -7.95 -65.19
CA GLN A 399 1.81 -8.97 -66.20
C GLN A 399 0.56 -9.74 -66.64
N TYR A 400 0.52 -10.11 -67.92
CA TYR A 400 -0.63 -10.78 -68.55
C TYR A 400 -0.15 -12.09 -69.17
N LEU A 401 -0.35 -13.20 -68.48
CA LEU A 401 0.24 -14.50 -68.82
C LEU A 401 -0.81 -15.54 -69.24
N ASP A 402 -0.42 -16.47 -70.10
CA ASP A 402 -1.21 -17.66 -70.42
C ASP A 402 -1.04 -18.79 -69.36
N GLU A 403 -1.66 -19.94 -69.64
CA GLU A 403 -1.62 -21.14 -68.79
C GLU A 403 -0.22 -21.78 -68.70
N ALA A 404 0.62 -21.60 -69.72
CA ALA A 404 2.01 -22.06 -69.75
C ALA A 404 3.00 -21.03 -69.17
N GLY A 405 2.55 -19.80 -68.90
CA GLY A 405 3.35 -18.70 -68.37
C GLY A 405 3.96 -17.76 -69.41
N ASN A 406 3.57 -17.87 -70.69
CA ASN A 406 4.01 -16.94 -71.74
C ASN A 406 3.32 -15.58 -71.59
N ALA A 407 4.03 -14.49 -71.87
CA ALA A 407 3.45 -13.15 -71.90
C ALA A 407 2.57 -12.96 -73.15
N LEU A 408 1.30 -12.60 -72.93
CA LEU A 408 0.32 -12.32 -73.99
C LEU A 408 0.30 -10.85 -74.43
N LEU A 409 0.77 -9.95 -73.56
CA LEU A 409 0.96 -8.53 -73.80
C LEU A 409 2.26 -8.08 -73.10
N PRO A 410 2.87 -6.95 -73.52
CA PRO A 410 3.91 -6.30 -72.75
C PRO A 410 3.44 -6.02 -71.32
N GLU A 411 4.33 -6.16 -70.35
CA GLU A 411 4.05 -5.75 -68.97
C GLU A 411 3.92 -4.23 -68.85
N THR A 412 3.09 -3.76 -67.92
CA THR A 412 2.95 -2.34 -67.60
C THR A 412 3.50 -2.07 -66.20
N GLN A 413 3.88 -0.82 -65.94
CA GLN A 413 4.32 -0.37 -64.62
C GLN A 413 3.30 0.66 -64.09
N LEU A 414 2.95 0.56 -62.81
CA LEU A 414 2.26 1.62 -62.08
C LEU A 414 3.27 2.31 -61.17
N ASP A 415 3.28 3.64 -61.19
CA ASP A 415 4.09 4.49 -60.30
C ASP A 415 3.17 5.24 -59.31
N GLY A 416 3.65 5.49 -58.09
CA GLY A 416 2.92 6.19 -57.03
C GLY A 416 3.80 6.54 -55.83
N THR A 417 3.26 7.22 -54.82
CA THR A 417 3.98 7.46 -53.56
C THR A 417 3.69 6.35 -52.54
N PHE A 418 4.61 6.12 -51.62
CA PHE A 418 4.47 5.09 -50.60
C PHE A 418 3.16 5.25 -49.81
N ASP A 419 2.45 4.14 -49.59
CA ASP A 419 1.15 4.07 -48.90
C ASP A 419 -0.04 4.73 -49.66
N ASP A 420 0.16 5.27 -50.87
CA ASP A 420 -0.95 5.51 -51.81
C ASP A 420 -1.61 4.18 -52.23
N ALA A 421 -2.91 4.22 -52.54
CA ALA A 421 -3.64 3.07 -53.06
C ALA A 421 -3.50 2.92 -54.58
N TYR A 422 -3.42 1.67 -55.06
CA TYR A 422 -3.44 1.34 -56.48
C TYR A 422 -4.62 0.41 -56.85
N GLN A 423 -4.97 0.45 -58.13
CA GLN A 423 -5.86 -0.49 -58.79
C GLN A 423 -5.21 -0.86 -60.13
N ALA A 424 -5.00 -2.16 -60.35
CA ALA A 424 -4.65 -2.70 -61.66
C ALA A 424 -5.92 -3.22 -62.34
N GLU A 425 -6.01 -3.05 -63.66
CA GLU A 425 -7.14 -3.52 -64.46
C GLU A 425 -6.71 -4.61 -65.45
N ALA A 426 -7.62 -5.54 -65.74
CA ALA A 426 -7.38 -6.63 -66.69
C ALA A 426 -7.78 -6.18 -68.11
N PRO A 427 -6.86 -6.12 -69.08
CA PRO A 427 -7.21 -5.88 -70.48
C PRO A 427 -7.94 -7.09 -71.07
N THR A 428 -8.83 -6.84 -72.03
CA THR A 428 -9.39 -7.86 -72.92
C THR A 428 -8.34 -8.28 -73.96
N ILE A 429 -8.10 -9.58 -74.11
CA ILE A 429 -7.11 -10.14 -75.04
C ILE A 429 -7.84 -11.04 -76.05
N ALA A 430 -7.59 -10.85 -77.35
CA ALA A 430 -8.29 -11.62 -78.40
C ALA A 430 -7.92 -13.11 -78.34
N HIS A 431 -8.92 -14.00 -78.52
CA HIS A 431 -8.79 -15.47 -78.39
C HIS A 431 -8.37 -15.98 -77.00
N TYR A 432 -8.48 -15.13 -75.96
CA TYR A 432 -8.17 -15.46 -74.58
C TYR A 432 -9.26 -14.94 -73.62
N THR A 433 -9.50 -15.67 -72.54
CA THR A 433 -10.45 -15.30 -71.47
C THR A 433 -9.73 -15.24 -70.14
N LEU A 434 -10.01 -14.20 -69.34
CA LEU A 434 -9.42 -14.07 -68.00
C LEU A 434 -9.98 -15.18 -67.09
N GLN A 435 -9.13 -16.06 -66.56
CA GLN A 435 -9.56 -17.11 -65.63
C GLN A 435 -10.03 -16.49 -64.30
N LYS A 436 -9.20 -15.62 -63.72
CA LYS A 436 -9.44 -14.95 -62.44
C LYS A 436 -8.50 -13.75 -62.27
N ALA A 437 -9.00 -12.66 -61.69
CA ALA A 437 -8.15 -11.56 -61.23
C ALA A 437 -7.32 -11.99 -60.00
N PRO A 438 -6.04 -11.57 -59.89
CA PRO A 438 -5.21 -11.84 -58.71
C PRO A 438 -5.73 -11.07 -57.48
N THR A 439 -5.46 -11.59 -56.29
CA THR A 439 -5.92 -10.96 -55.03
C THR A 439 -5.24 -9.63 -54.71
N ASN A 440 -4.05 -9.39 -55.28
CA ASN A 440 -3.36 -8.10 -55.26
C ASN A 440 -3.62 -7.26 -56.52
N ALA A 441 -4.74 -7.45 -57.22
CA ALA A 441 -5.20 -6.48 -58.23
C ALA A 441 -5.45 -5.08 -57.64
N SER A 442 -5.59 -4.97 -56.32
CA SER A 442 -5.53 -3.71 -55.57
C SER A 442 -4.71 -3.86 -54.30
N GLY A 443 -4.19 -2.73 -53.81
CA GLY A 443 -3.36 -2.66 -52.61
C GLY A 443 -2.84 -1.24 -52.40
N THR A 444 -1.72 -1.12 -51.69
CA THR A 444 -0.96 0.15 -51.58
C THR A 444 0.47 -0.03 -52.08
N PHE A 445 1.08 1.07 -52.53
CA PHE A 445 2.47 1.11 -52.97
C PHE A 445 3.42 0.88 -51.77
N THR A 446 4.27 -0.13 -51.88
CA THR A 446 5.31 -0.46 -50.89
C THR A 446 6.69 0.07 -51.31
N LEU A 447 7.67 0.00 -50.41
CA LEU A 447 9.09 0.29 -50.74
C LEU A 447 9.77 -0.87 -51.47
N GLU A 448 9.20 -2.07 -51.39
CA GLU A 448 9.59 -3.23 -52.19
C GLU A 448 8.70 -3.31 -53.44
N PRO A 449 9.23 -3.68 -54.62
CA PRO A 449 8.45 -3.79 -55.85
C PRO A 449 7.45 -4.94 -55.77
N GLN A 450 6.27 -4.74 -56.36
CA GLN A 450 5.20 -5.75 -56.39
C GLN A 450 4.94 -6.22 -57.83
N THR A 451 4.45 -7.46 -57.98
CA THR A 451 4.01 -7.99 -59.28
C THR A 451 2.54 -8.41 -59.21
N VAL A 452 1.75 -7.96 -60.17
CA VAL A 452 0.31 -8.27 -60.31
C VAL A 452 0.13 -9.11 -61.58
N THR A 453 -0.17 -10.40 -61.44
CA THR A 453 -0.24 -11.33 -62.57
C THR A 453 -1.67 -11.73 -62.88
N TYR A 454 -2.18 -11.29 -64.04
CA TYR A 454 -3.43 -11.78 -64.61
C TYR A 454 -3.15 -13.05 -65.43
N ARG A 455 -4.00 -14.07 -65.27
CA ARG A 455 -3.89 -15.36 -65.97
C ARG A 455 -5.08 -15.62 -66.89
N TYR A 456 -4.78 -15.99 -68.13
CA TYR A 456 -5.76 -16.15 -69.20
C TYR A 456 -5.74 -17.57 -69.76
N ALA A 457 -6.94 -18.13 -69.96
CA ALA A 457 -7.16 -19.37 -70.70
C ALA A 457 -7.39 -19.05 -72.19
N ARG A 458 -6.91 -19.91 -73.09
CA ARG A 458 -7.18 -19.74 -74.53
C ARG A 458 -8.63 -20.13 -74.84
N THR A 459 -9.33 -19.35 -75.64
CA THR A 459 -10.72 -19.64 -76.03
C THR A 459 -10.79 -20.95 -76.83
N GLN A 460 -11.80 -21.77 -76.56
CA GLN A 460 -12.08 -22.97 -77.34
C GLN A 460 -12.83 -22.60 -78.62
N GLY A 461 -12.43 -23.15 -79.77
CA GLY A 461 -13.12 -22.96 -81.04
C GLY A 461 -14.28 -23.94 -81.20
N GLU A 462 -15.25 -23.55 -82.02
CA GLU A 462 -16.39 -24.40 -82.38
C GLU A 462 -15.95 -25.61 -83.21
N SER A 463 -16.73 -26.70 -83.07
CA SER A 463 -16.37 -28.01 -83.63
C SER A 463 -16.50 -28.09 -85.16
N VAL A 464 -15.63 -28.90 -85.77
CA VAL A 464 -15.71 -29.23 -87.21
C VAL A 464 -16.33 -30.61 -87.38
N THR A 465 -17.42 -30.69 -88.14
CA THR A 465 -18.14 -31.94 -88.43
C THR A 465 -17.72 -32.49 -89.79
N VAL A 466 -17.36 -33.78 -89.85
CA VAL A 466 -16.90 -34.46 -91.07
C VAL A 466 -17.89 -35.55 -91.46
N SER A 467 -18.59 -35.37 -92.58
CA SER A 467 -19.67 -36.25 -93.05
C SER A 467 -19.23 -37.09 -94.26
N TYR A 468 -19.80 -38.30 -94.43
CA TYR A 468 -19.45 -39.22 -95.53
C TYR A 468 -20.72 -39.77 -96.20
N VAL A 469 -20.98 -39.42 -97.47
CA VAL A 469 -22.25 -39.68 -98.17
C VAL A 469 -22.05 -40.16 -99.61
N ASP A 470 -23.05 -40.83 -100.21
CA ASP A 470 -23.06 -41.08 -101.66
C ASP A 470 -23.58 -39.88 -102.48
N THR A 471 -23.65 -40.04 -103.81
CA THR A 471 -24.18 -39.04 -104.75
C THR A 471 -25.63 -38.64 -104.49
N ASP A 472 -26.41 -39.50 -103.84
CA ASP A 472 -27.82 -39.28 -103.51
C ASP A 472 -27.98 -38.68 -102.09
N GLY A 473 -26.86 -38.41 -101.40
CA GLY A 473 -26.81 -37.79 -100.07
C GLY A 473 -27.02 -38.77 -98.91
N LYS A 474 -27.05 -40.08 -99.17
CA LYS A 474 -27.22 -41.10 -98.13
C LYS A 474 -25.89 -41.34 -97.41
N THR A 475 -25.92 -41.27 -96.08
CA THR A 475 -24.76 -41.49 -95.21
C THR A 475 -24.17 -42.89 -95.39
N LEU A 476 -22.88 -42.95 -95.70
CA LEU A 476 -22.10 -44.19 -95.87
C LEU A 476 -21.23 -44.52 -94.65
N SER A 477 -20.85 -43.51 -93.86
CA SER A 477 -20.19 -43.65 -92.56
C SER A 477 -20.71 -42.58 -91.60
N PRO A 478 -20.87 -42.86 -90.29
CA PRO A 478 -21.16 -41.84 -89.29
C PRO A 478 -20.15 -40.70 -89.32
N ASP A 479 -20.64 -39.51 -88.97
CA ASP A 479 -19.88 -38.28 -88.95
C ASP A 479 -18.81 -38.28 -87.85
N THR A 480 -17.71 -37.57 -88.09
CA THR A 480 -16.60 -37.39 -87.14
C THR A 480 -16.55 -35.95 -86.66
N LEU A 481 -16.44 -35.73 -85.35
CA LEU A 481 -16.35 -34.39 -84.77
C LEU A 481 -14.91 -34.10 -84.34
N LEU A 482 -14.33 -33.01 -84.87
CA LEU A 482 -13.03 -32.49 -84.46
C LEU A 482 -13.24 -31.27 -83.56
N THR A 483 -12.41 -31.12 -82.53
CA THR A 483 -12.43 -29.99 -81.58
C THR A 483 -11.03 -29.50 -81.27
N GLY A 484 -10.89 -28.20 -81.00
CA GLY A 484 -9.60 -27.59 -80.65
C GLY A 484 -9.74 -26.15 -80.19
N ALA A 485 -8.62 -25.53 -79.82
CA ALA A 485 -8.61 -24.12 -79.40
C ALA A 485 -8.77 -23.17 -80.61
N GLU A 486 -9.36 -22.00 -80.37
CA GLU A 486 -9.65 -21.01 -81.40
C GLU A 486 -8.37 -20.60 -82.18
N GLY A 487 -8.49 -20.53 -83.50
CA GLY A 487 -7.38 -20.27 -84.42
C GLY A 487 -6.38 -21.42 -84.61
N SER A 488 -6.57 -22.58 -83.96
CA SER A 488 -5.72 -23.75 -84.17
C SER A 488 -6.14 -24.51 -85.44
N ALA A 489 -5.18 -25.11 -86.14
CA ALA A 489 -5.46 -25.85 -87.36
C ALA A 489 -6.19 -27.18 -87.12
N TYR A 490 -7.04 -27.57 -88.07
CA TYR A 490 -7.60 -28.92 -88.20
C TYR A 490 -7.32 -29.48 -89.59
N HIS A 491 -7.43 -30.80 -89.71
CA HIS A 491 -7.38 -31.51 -90.99
C HIS A 491 -8.37 -32.68 -90.97
N THR A 492 -9.09 -32.87 -92.07
CA THR A 492 -10.02 -33.99 -92.31
C THR A 492 -9.44 -34.94 -93.36
N ALA A 493 -9.83 -36.21 -93.34
CA ALA A 493 -9.33 -37.20 -94.29
C ALA A 493 -10.47 -37.99 -94.96
N THR A 494 -10.21 -38.51 -96.16
CA THR A 494 -11.08 -39.49 -96.82
C THR A 494 -11.18 -40.78 -96.00
N LYS A 495 -12.15 -41.63 -96.34
CA LYS A 495 -12.34 -42.94 -95.72
C LYS A 495 -12.60 -43.98 -96.82
N GLU A 496 -11.96 -45.13 -96.72
CA GLU A 496 -12.19 -46.23 -97.67
C GLU A 496 -13.60 -46.82 -97.46
N ILE A 497 -14.41 -46.89 -98.51
CA ILE A 497 -15.79 -47.39 -98.47
C ILE A 497 -16.01 -48.38 -99.62
N THR A 498 -16.13 -49.67 -99.28
CA THR A 498 -16.14 -50.77 -100.26
C THR A 498 -17.24 -50.62 -101.32
N GLY A 499 -16.85 -50.66 -102.59
CA GLY A 499 -17.75 -50.52 -103.74
C GLY A 499 -18.02 -49.08 -104.17
N TYR A 500 -17.35 -48.10 -103.56
CA TYR A 500 -17.43 -46.69 -103.91
C TYR A 500 -16.04 -46.04 -103.97
N HIS A 501 -15.83 -45.11 -104.90
CA HIS A 501 -14.70 -44.19 -104.92
C HIS A 501 -15.12 -42.77 -104.50
N VAL A 502 -14.19 -41.96 -103.98
CA VAL A 502 -14.45 -40.54 -103.69
C VAL A 502 -14.68 -39.81 -105.02
N LEU A 503 -15.86 -39.21 -105.20
CA LEU A 503 -16.20 -38.41 -106.37
C LEU A 503 -15.76 -36.95 -106.20
N ARG A 504 -16.08 -36.35 -105.05
CA ARG A 504 -15.71 -34.97 -104.70
C ARG A 504 -15.84 -34.70 -103.22
N ILE A 505 -15.35 -33.52 -102.80
CA ILE A 505 -15.30 -33.09 -101.41
C ILE A 505 -15.88 -31.67 -101.37
N THR A 506 -16.69 -31.37 -100.36
CA THR A 506 -17.37 -30.08 -100.20
C THR A 506 -17.18 -29.58 -98.77
N GLY A 507 -16.51 -28.44 -98.61
CA GLY A 507 -15.97 -27.94 -97.35
C GLY A 507 -14.48 -27.64 -97.51
N GLN A 508 -13.78 -27.34 -96.41
CA GLN A 508 -12.33 -27.14 -96.41
C GLN A 508 -11.65 -28.28 -95.64
N GLU A 509 -10.90 -29.15 -96.32
CA GLU A 509 -10.24 -30.29 -95.67
C GLU A 509 -9.10 -29.90 -94.71
N THR A 510 -8.67 -28.64 -94.78
CA THR A 510 -7.76 -28.00 -93.84
C THR A 510 -8.25 -26.60 -93.54
N GLY A 511 -8.35 -26.24 -92.27
CA GLY A 511 -8.75 -24.90 -91.85
C GLY A 511 -8.30 -24.63 -90.42
N VAL A 512 -8.90 -23.63 -89.77
CA VAL A 512 -8.73 -23.36 -88.34
C VAL A 512 -10.07 -23.38 -87.63
N TYR A 513 -10.12 -23.84 -86.38
CA TYR A 513 -11.32 -23.73 -85.54
C TYR A 513 -11.66 -22.26 -85.32
N SER A 514 -12.85 -21.84 -85.75
CA SER A 514 -13.37 -20.47 -85.57
C SER A 514 -14.42 -20.44 -84.45
N THR A 515 -15.09 -19.29 -84.27
CA THR A 515 -16.25 -19.13 -83.40
C THR A 515 -17.57 -19.60 -84.04
N GLU A 516 -17.51 -20.32 -85.16
CA GLU A 516 -18.67 -20.86 -85.87
C GLU A 516 -18.42 -22.33 -86.21
N PRO A 517 -19.41 -23.23 -86.09
CA PRO A 517 -19.24 -24.64 -86.42
C PRO A 517 -19.06 -24.83 -87.93
N GLN A 518 -18.14 -25.70 -88.32
CA GLN A 518 -17.73 -25.88 -89.71
C GLN A 518 -18.05 -27.31 -90.17
N GLN A 519 -18.25 -27.52 -91.49
CA GLN A 519 -18.56 -28.84 -92.04
C GLN A 519 -17.71 -29.18 -93.26
N VAL A 520 -17.27 -30.44 -93.34
CA VAL A 520 -16.60 -31.04 -94.50
C VAL A 520 -17.30 -32.33 -94.86
N THR A 521 -17.80 -32.43 -96.10
CA THR A 521 -18.55 -33.60 -96.57
C THR A 521 -17.81 -34.25 -97.73
N TYR A 522 -17.46 -35.53 -97.56
CA TYR A 522 -16.90 -36.38 -98.59
C TYR A 522 -18.04 -37.10 -99.33
N ILE A 523 -18.10 -36.94 -100.67
CA ILE A 523 -19.15 -37.47 -101.53
C ILE A 523 -18.57 -38.57 -102.42
N TYR A 524 -19.19 -39.75 -102.42
CA TYR A 524 -18.69 -40.98 -103.05
C TYR A 524 -19.62 -41.47 -104.18
N GLN A 525 -19.08 -42.19 -105.16
CA GLN A 525 -19.80 -42.79 -106.30
C GLN A 525 -19.45 -44.28 -106.46
N ALA A 526 -20.41 -45.10 -106.90
CA ALA A 526 -20.26 -46.55 -107.06
C ALA A 526 -19.78 -46.99 -108.46
N ASP A 527 -19.09 -48.13 -108.53
CA ASP A 527 -18.42 -48.67 -109.73
C ASP A 527 -19.26 -49.68 -110.54
N THR A 528 -18.98 -49.84 -111.84
CA THR A 528 -19.69 -50.76 -112.77
C THR A 528 -18.75 -51.43 -113.81
N GLU A 529 -19.17 -52.53 -114.45
CA GLU A 529 -18.27 -53.54 -115.04
C GLU A 529 -17.95 -53.46 -116.56
N GLN A 530 -16.65 -53.66 -116.88
CA GLN A 530 -16.03 -54.28 -118.10
C GLN A 530 -16.37 -53.69 -119.51
N GLY A 531 -15.43 -53.37 -120.43
CA GLY A 531 -13.95 -53.42 -120.52
C GLY A 531 -13.51 -53.28 -122.01
N PRO A 532 -12.26 -53.55 -122.46
CA PRO A 532 -10.98 -53.65 -121.72
C PRO A 532 -9.70 -53.09 -122.47
N VAL A 533 -8.54 -53.06 -121.78
CA VAL A 533 -7.12 -52.98 -122.28
C VAL A 533 -6.60 -51.69 -122.98
N VAL A 534 -5.51 -51.08 -122.45
CA VAL A 534 -4.13 -50.96 -123.05
C VAL A 534 -3.14 -50.40 -121.99
N VAL A 535 -1.92 -50.94 -121.97
CA VAL A 535 -0.70 -50.47 -121.25
C VAL A 535 0.48 -50.75 -122.21
N PRO A 536 1.38 -49.80 -122.57
CA PRO A 536 2.52 -49.32 -121.74
C PRO A 536 2.93 -47.84 -122.09
N PRO A 537 4.16 -47.30 -121.88
CA PRO A 537 5.37 -47.76 -121.16
C PRO A 537 5.88 -46.74 -120.09
N ALA A 538 7.19 -46.76 -119.77
CA ALA A 538 7.73 -46.27 -118.50
C ALA A 538 8.78 -45.13 -118.58
N VAL A 539 8.86 -44.34 -117.50
CA VAL A 539 10.03 -43.67 -116.89
C VAL A 539 10.80 -42.60 -117.71
N PRO A 540 10.98 -41.40 -117.13
CA PRO A 540 12.34 -41.00 -116.69
C PRO A 540 12.43 -40.44 -115.26
N THR A 541 13.50 -40.78 -114.55
CA THR A 541 14.10 -39.99 -113.45
C THR A 541 15.15 -39.06 -114.09
N PRO A 542 15.23 -37.76 -113.75
CA PRO A 542 15.90 -37.28 -112.53
C PRO A 542 15.13 -36.08 -111.90
N ALA A 543 15.62 -35.25 -110.96
CA ALA A 543 16.96 -35.09 -110.39
C ALA A 543 16.95 -34.64 -108.92
N GLU A 544 18.09 -34.82 -108.26
CA GLU A 544 18.46 -34.31 -106.95
C GLU A 544 18.80 -32.80 -107.00
N ILE A 545 18.46 -32.03 -105.96
CA ILE A 545 19.03 -30.71 -105.70
C ILE A 545 19.28 -30.53 -104.20
N THR A 546 20.52 -30.21 -103.82
CA THR A 546 20.96 -29.94 -102.44
C THR A 546 21.36 -28.44 -102.31
N PRO A 547 22.05 -27.93 -101.24
CA PRO A 547 21.37 -27.00 -100.35
C PRO A 547 22.06 -25.63 -100.18
N ILE A 548 21.36 -24.68 -99.53
CA ILE A 548 21.92 -23.43 -99.00
C ILE A 548 21.39 -23.29 -97.56
N LYS A 549 22.12 -23.64 -96.49
CA LYS A 549 23.40 -23.10 -95.97
C LYS A 549 23.23 -21.74 -95.27
N GLY A 550 23.06 -21.78 -93.95
CA GLY A 550 22.86 -20.61 -93.09
C GLY A 550 23.09 -20.90 -91.60
N LEU A 551 24.19 -21.57 -91.26
CA LEU A 551 24.62 -21.77 -89.86
C LEU A 551 25.56 -20.62 -89.45
N PRO A 552 25.65 -20.29 -88.14
CA PRO A 552 26.75 -20.87 -87.37
C PRO A 552 26.38 -21.33 -85.95
N THR A 553 26.76 -22.57 -85.64
CA THR A 553 27.10 -23.03 -84.28
C THR A 553 28.60 -22.78 -84.04
N PRO A 554 29.03 -22.56 -82.79
CA PRO A 554 29.43 -23.68 -81.94
C PRO A 554 28.81 -23.57 -80.52
N SER A 555 28.68 -24.58 -79.64
CA SER A 555 29.46 -25.82 -79.39
C SER A 555 30.83 -25.58 -78.72
N PRO A 556 31.37 -26.54 -77.96
CA PRO A 556 30.75 -27.14 -76.78
C PRO A 556 31.69 -27.06 -75.55
N THR A 557 31.17 -27.35 -74.35
CA THR A 557 31.99 -27.92 -73.24
C THR A 557 31.08 -28.77 -72.36
N GLU A 558 31.56 -29.94 -71.99
CA GLU A 558 30.92 -30.93 -71.13
C GLU A 558 31.81 -31.13 -69.91
N GLU A 559 31.26 -31.07 -68.69
CA GLU A 559 31.99 -31.46 -67.50
C GLU A 559 31.07 -32.16 -66.48
N GLN A 560 31.56 -33.29 -65.98
CA GLN A 560 30.96 -34.20 -64.99
C GLN A 560 31.93 -34.25 -63.78
N PRO A 561 31.63 -34.86 -62.60
CA PRO A 561 30.40 -35.57 -62.20
C PRO A 561 29.92 -35.38 -60.73
N SER A 562 28.73 -35.91 -60.43
CA SER A 562 28.31 -36.44 -59.10
C SER A 562 28.18 -35.44 -57.92
N PRO A 563 27.75 -35.91 -56.72
CA PRO A 563 26.36 -36.22 -56.36
C PRO A 563 25.81 -35.18 -55.34
N VAL A 564 24.56 -35.23 -54.85
CA VAL A 564 24.06 -36.10 -53.75
C VAL A 564 22.57 -36.46 -53.96
N THR A 565 22.16 -37.60 -53.40
CA THR A 565 20.87 -38.26 -53.61
C THR A 565 19.71 -37.79 -52.71
N SER A 566 18.51 -38.17 -53.14
CA SER A 566 17.37 -38.66 -52.32
C SER A 566 16.71 -37.73 -51.31
N PHE A 567 15.47 -37.34 -51.65
CA PHE A 567 14.36 -37.20 -50.72
C PHE A 567 14.05 -38.51 -49.97
N VAL A 568 13.18 -38.41 -48.94
CA VAL A 568 12.24 -39.43 -48.38
C VAL A 568 12.48 -39.85 -46.92
N SER A 569 11.38 -39.84 -46.14
CA SER A 569 11.14 -40.51 -44.85
C SER A 569 11.80 -39.98 -43.56
N LEU A 570 11.25 -40.21 -42.35
CA LEU A 570 9.85 -40.39 -41.85
C LEU A 570 9.88 -40.35 -40.29
N GLN A 571 8.76 -39.96 -39.65
CA GLN A 571 8.28 -40.38 -38.31
C GLN A 571 9.14 -40.26 -37.00
N ARG A 572 8.49 -39.64 -35.99
CA ARG A 572 8.38 -40.02 -34.54
C ARG A 572 9.60 -39.98 -33.58
N ASN A 573 9.39 -39.24 -32.47
CA ASN A 573 9.66 -39.56 -31.04
C ASN A 573 10.22 -40.96 -30.68
N PRO A 574 11.00 -41.12 -29.57
CA PRO A 574 10.73 -40.48 -28.26
C PRO A 574 11.93 -40.16 -27.29
N ARG A 575 11.63 -39.50 -26.14
CA ARG A 575 12.20 -39.63 -24.74
C ARG A 575 13.73 -39.59 -24.50
N ASP A 576 14.29 -39.04 -23.40
CA ASP A 576 13.89 -38.14 -22.29
C ASP A 576 15.20 -37.37 -21.87
N VAL A 577 15.69 -37.04 -20.65
CA VAL A 577 15.37 -37.20 -19.19
C VAL A 577 16.20 -36.18 -18.36
N ASN A 578 15.70 -35.76 -17.18
CA ASN A 578 16.42 -35.26 -15.97
C ASN A 578 17.30 -33.96 -16.06
N ASP A 579 17.53 -33.16 -14.99
CA ASP A 579 17.22 -33.27 -13.54
C ASP A 579 16.86 -31.90 -12.87
N GLU A 580 16.11 -31.96 -11.75
CA GLU A 580 15.99 -31.08 -10.54
C GLU A 580 16.00 -29.50 -10.64
N ALA A 581 15.35 -28.70 -9.76
CA ALA A 581 14.66 -28.94 -8.47
C ALA A 581 13.49 -27.93 -8.16
N ILE A 582 12.48 -28.41 -7.44
CA ILE A 582 11.82 -27.89 -6.19
C ILE A 582 12.00 -26.38 -5.83
N SER A 583 11.01 -25.57 -5.39
CA SER A 583 9.68 -25.83 -4.75
C SER A 583 8.55 -24.91 -5.23
N ASP A 584 7.28 -25.32 -5.00
CA ASP A 584 6.39 -24.68 -4.01
C ASP A 584 5.06 -25.44 -3.83
N VAL A 585 4.36 -25.22 -2.70
CA VAL A 585 3.26 -26.10 -2.24
C VAL A 585 1.90 -25.39 -2.29
N HIS A 586 0.89 -26.09 -2.80
CA HIS A 586 -0.52 -25.72 -2.66
C HIS A 586 -1.30 -26.83 -1.95
N LEU A 587 -1.94 -26.49 -0.84
CA LEU A 587 -2.82 -27.37 -0.06
C LEU A 587 -4.25 -26.82 -0.07
N TYR A 588 -5.14 -27.54 -0.74
CA TYR A 588 -6.58 -27.47 -0.43
C TYR A 588 -6.83 -28.11 0.95
N HIS A 589 -7.83 -27.61 1.70
CA HIS A 589 -9.04 -28.40 2.00
C HIS A 589 -10.14 -27.58 2.70
N VAL A 590 -11.37 -27.74 2.18
CA VAL A 590 -12.67 -27.85 2.88
C VAL A 590 -12.94 -27.00 4.13
N ARG A 591 -13.97 -26.14 4.06
CA ARG A 591 -14.77 -25.73 5.23
C ARG A 591 -15.92 -26.71 5.47
N GLN A 592 -16.19 -27.05 6.73
CA GLN A 592 -17.47 -27.59 7.20
C GLN A 592 -18.27 -26.52 7.96
N THR A 593 -19.55 -26.75 8.21
CA THR A 593 -20.49 -25.79 8.80
C THR A 593 -21.49 -26.46 9.76
N LEU A 594 -22.15 -25.63 10.58
CA LEU A 594 -23.33 -25.94 11.43
C LEU A 594 -23.03 -26.82 12.69
N PRO A 595 -23.92 -26.81 13.71
CA PRO A 595 -25.26 -26.21 13.77
C PRO A 595 -25.40 -24.98 14.70
N ALA A 596 -26.62 -24.45 14.74
CA ALA A 596 -27.03 -23.36 15.63
C ALA A 596 -27.91 -23.87 16.78
N THR A 597 -27.94 -23.12 17.87
CA THR A 597 -29.00 -23.13 18.89
C THR A 597 -29.26 -21.69 19.30
N GLY A 598 -30.51 -21.33 19.55
CA GLY A 598 -30.86 -20.02 20.09
C GLY A 598 -32.16 -20.07 20.88
N ASP A 599 -32.25 -19.19 21.87
CA ASP A 599 -33.45 -18.74 22.57
C ASP A 599 -33.03 -17.48 23.36
N GLN A 600 -33.89 -16.55 23.77
CA GLN A 600 -35.13 -15.96 23.24
C GLN A 600 -35.46 -14.79 24.20
N ALA A 601 -36.26 -13.83 23.75
CA ALA A 601 -36.51 -12.52 24.35
C ALA A 601 -36.78 -12.41 25.87
N THR A 602 -36.32 -11.31 26.48
CA THR A 602 -37.15 -10.30 27.20
C THR A 602 -36.27 -9.11 27.64
N GLY A 603 -36.76 -7.89 27.89
CA GLY A 603 -38.13 -7.37 27.75
C GLY A 603 -38.36 -6.18 28.69
N TRP A 604 -38.30 -4.94 28.17
CA TRP A 604 -38.56 -3.74 28.98
C TRP A 604 -40.07 -3.59 29.28
N THR A 605 -40.45 -3.65 30.56
CA THR A 605 -41.79 -3.24 31.02
C THR A 605 -41.73 -2.37 32.26
N VAL A 606 -42.32 -1.18 32.16
CA VAL A 606 -42.48 -0.20 33.25
C VAL A 606 -43.50 -0.71 34.26
N VAL A 607 -43.17 -0.68 35.55
CA VAL A 607 -44.17 -0.81 36.64
C VAL A 607 -44.60 0.58 37.08
N LEU A 608 -45.79 1.00 36.63
CA LEU A 608 -46.52 2.13 37.20
C LEU A 608 -47.21 1.67 38.49
N GLY A 609 -46.93 2.29 39.63
CA GLY A 609 -47.62 2.00 40.87
C GLY A 609 -47.30 2.96 42.02
N GLY A 610 -48.34 3.36 42.77
CA GLY A 610 -48.18 3.94 44.11
C GLY A 610 -48.06 5.47 44.19
N ILE A 611 -49.15 6.19 43.94
CA ILE A 611 -49.32 7.56 44.46
C ILE A 611 -49.25 7.54 45.99
N PHE A 612 -48.47 8.43 46.60
CA PHE A 612 -48.85 9.05 47.87
C PHE A 612 -48.43 10.52 47.92
N LEU A 613 -49.41 11.40 48.16
CA LEU A 613 -49.18 12.80 48.52
C LEU A 613 -48.86 12.91 50.02
N THR A 614 -47.99 13.85 50.37
CA THR A 614 -48.26 14.80 51.46
C THR A 614 -47.46 16.09 51.31
N TYR A 615 -48.08 17.21 51.68
CA TYR A 615 -47.41 18.53 51.73
C TYR A 615 -46.50 18.64 52.96
N GLY A 616 -45.35 19.32 52.78
CA GLY A 616 -44.35 19.53 53.84
C GLY A 616 -43.79 20.96 53.90
N ILE A 617 -44.58 21.98 53.56
CA ILE A 617 -44.14 23.39 53.66
C ILE A 617 -44.12 23.79 55.14
N TYR A 618 -42.94 24.11 55.68
CA TYR A 618 -42.82 24.77 56.98
C TYR A 618 -41.89 25.99 56.93
N TYR A 619 -42.50 27.18 56.99
CA TYR A 619 -41.82 28.46 57.13
C TYR A 619 -41.79 28.86 58.61
N TRP A 620 -40.61 29.04 59.21
CA TRP A 620 -40.30 29.96 60.33
C TRP A 620 -38.82 29.79 60.76
N ARG A 621 -38.12 30.80 61.30
CA ARG A 621 -38.36 32.25 61.40
C ARG A 621 -37.01 32.96 61.52
N LYS A 622 -36.91 34.23 61.13
CA LYS A 622 -35.80 35.08 61.59
C LYS A 622 -35.94 35.37 63.09
N GLY A 623 -34.88 35.13 63.85
CA GLY A 623 -34.61 35.82 65.11
C GLY A 623 -33.58 36.93 64.88
N LYS A 624 -33.76 38.08 65.53
CA LYS A 624 -32.71 39.09 65.72
C LYS A 624 -32.48 39.25 67.22
N CYS A 625 -31.24 39.09 67.64
CA CYS A 625 -30.53 39.88 68.66
C CYS A 625 -29.05 39.78 68.32
#